data_AF-A0A6J5KFI2-F1
#
_entry.id   AF-A0A6J5KFI2-F1
#
_cell.length_a   1.000
_cell.length_b   1.000
_cell.length_c   1.000
_cell.angle_alpha   90.00
_cell.angle_beta   90.00
_cell.angle_gamma   90.00
#
_symmetry.space_group_name_H-M   'P 1'
#
loop_
_entity.id
_entity.type
_entity.pdbx_description
1 polymer ?
#
loop_
_entity_poly.entity_id
_entity_poly.type
_entity_poly.pdbx_seq_one_letter_code
_entity_poly.pdbx_strand_id
1 'polypeptide(L)'
;MTDTISHHVLDETPLASLQHQGRLLNAVFRGHTNAPRRIGFRGELALRFGPRLADEARPPELSCEQVMAVANVNDPHLSFFAGWLLSFEYLRDVAEVLGNALSARGKYFLFCDNVDLSRRYQVPYNGAVFYVLPIVESTVYNEMLELLHLEKSELKRKDTAGKLDAVADAAILFDLPFDTISYAEGLEAMGPVRNPNENRPV
;
A
#
# COMPACT_ATOMS: atom_id res chain seq x y z
N MET A 1 -10.47 24.59 -10.05
CA MET A 1 -9.29 25.30 -9.49
C MET A 1 -8.61 24.54 -8.35
N THR A 2 -9.23 23.52 -7.76
CA THR A 2 -8.63 22.66 -6.72
C THR A 2 -7.60 21.66 -7.24
N ASP A 3 -7.67 21.24 -8.51
CA ASP A 3 -6.82 20.17 -9.05
C ASP A 3 -5.35 20.57 -9.30
N THR A 4 -5.10 21.86 -9.56
CA THR A 4 -3.75 22.38 -9.85
C THR A 4 -2.89 22.47 -8.58
N ILE A 5 -3.49 22.70 -7.42
CA ILE A 5 -2.76 22.78 -6.14
C ILE A 5 -2.36 21.37 -5.65
N SER A 6 -3.20 20.36 -5.94
CA SER A 6 -2.94 18.95 -5.59
C SER A 6 -1.69 18.37 -6.26
N HIS A 7 -1.39 18.81 -7.49
CA HIS A 7 -0.30 18.26 -8.29
C HIS A 7 1.08 18.55 -7.66
N HIS A 8 1.26 19.75 -7.09
CA HIS A 8 2.56 20.18 -6.57
C HIS A 8 2.95 19.59 -5.22
N VAL A 9 1.98 19.13 -4.42
CA VAL A 9 2.26 18.65 -3.05
C VAL A 9 3.04 17.35 -3.04
N LEU A 10 2.94 16.53 -4.10
CA LEU A 10 3.63 15.25 -4.17
C LEU A 10 5.02 15.35 -4.81
N ASP A 11 5.29 16.40 -5.59
CA ASP A 11 6.47 16.56 -6.47
C ASP A 11 7.81 16.34 -5.75
N GLU A 12 7.85 16.59 -4.45
CA GLU A 12 9.05 16.44 -3.61
C GLU A 12 9.22 15.02 -3.04
N THR A 13 8.42 14.04 -3.48
CA THR A 13 8.40 12.68 -2.95
C THR A 13 8.19 11.63 -4.05
N PRO A 14 8.44 10.33 -3.77
CA PRO A 14 8.29 9.28 -4.77
C PRO A 14 6.84 9.10 -5.27
N LEU A 15 5.87 9.59 -4.48
CA LEU A 15 4.45 9.60 -4.83
C LEU A 15 4.16 10.45 -6.08
N ALA A 16 5.01 11.43 -6.42
CA ALA A 16 4.89 12.23 -7.63
C ALA A 16 4.87 11.35 -8.89
N SER A 17 5.81 10.39 -8.96
CA SER A 17 5.93 9.51 -10.13
C SER A 17 4.66 8.67 -10.34
N LEU A 18 4.09 8.15 -9.25
CA LEU A 18 2.86 7.37 -9.26
C LEU A 18 1.66 8.24 -9.64
N GLN A 19 1.61 9.48 -9.17
CA GLN A 19 0.60 10.47 -9.55
C GLN A 19 0.65 10.78 -11.05
N HIS A 20 1.84 11.11 -11.57
CA HIS A 20 2.03 11.42 -12.99
C HIS A 20 1.67 10.25 -13.90
N GLN A 21 1.90 9.02 -13.44
CA GLN A 21 1.50 7.81 -14.16
C GLN A 21 0.00 7.50 -14.05
N GLY A 22 -0.77 8.28 -13.28
CA GLY A 22 -2.20 8.05 -13.07
C GLY A 22 -2.51 6.84 -12.18
N ARG A 23 -1.55 6.41 -11.34
CA ARG A 23 -1.70 5.20 -10.51
C ARG A 23 -2.35 5.45 -9.16
N LEU A 24 -2.36 6.70 -8.67
CA LEU A 24 -2.96 7.06 -7.39
C LEU A 24 -4.47 7.31 -7.57
N LEU A 25 -5.26 6.27 -7.33
CA LEU A 25 -6.71 6.24 -7.55
C LEU A 25 -7.49 6.41 -6.24
N ASN A 26 -8.77 6.78 -6.36
CA ASN A 26 -9.76 6.78 -5.27
C ASN A 26 -9.24 7.38 -3.95
N ALA A 27 -8.56 8.53 -4.05
CA ALA A 27 -7.87 9.12 -2.92
C ALA A 27 -8.86 9.57 -1.84
N VAL A 28 -8.77 8.94 -0.67
CA VAL A 28 -9.40 9.37 0.57
C VAL A 28 -8.57 10.50 1.22
N PHE A 29 -7.26 10.47 1.01
CA PHE A 29 -6.33 11.51 1.43
C PHE A 29 -5.12 11.57 0.51
N ARG A 30 -4.64 12.78 0.21
CA ARG A 30 -3.43 13.02 -0.58
C ARG A 30 -2.90 14.41 -0.24
N GLY A 31 -1.70 14.47 0.33
CA GLY A 31 -1.03 15.74 0.61
C GLY A 31 -0.20 15.75 1.89
N HIS A 32 0.13 16.95 2.40
CA HIS A 32 0.83 17.12 3.68
C HIS A 32 0.03 16.52 4.83
N THR A 33 0.67 15.72 5.65
CA THR A 33 0.08 15.24 6.91
C THR A 33 0.31 16.26 8.03
N ASN A 34 -0.06 15.91 9.26
CA ASN A 34 0.18 16.76 10.43
C ASN A 34 1.62 16.65 10.94
N ALA A 35 2.34 15.60 10.54
CA ALA A 35 3.76 15.47 10.80
C ALA A 35 4.60 16.39 9.88
N PRO A 36 5.61 17.10 10.43
CA PRO A 36 6.44 18.00 9.63
C PRO A 36 7.11 17.28 8.46
N ARG A 37 7.10 17.92 7.29
CA ARG A 37 7.73 17.44 6.05
C ARG A 37 7.22 16.10 5.55
N ARG A 38 6.11 15.58 6.07
CA ARG A 38 5.55 14.30 5.62
C ARG A 38 4.43 14.55 4.62
N ILE A 39 4.49 13.80 3.53
CA ILE A 39 3.44 13.70 2.53
C ILE A 39 2.85 12.30 2.63
N GLY A 40 1.52 12.23 2.60
CA GLY A 40 0.78 10.99 2.71
C GLY A 40 -0.21 10.77 1.58
N PHE A 41 -0.53 9.51 1.35
CA PHE A 41 -1.57 9.06 0.44
C PHE A 41 -2.41 7.96 1.11
N ARG A 42 -3.73 8.05 0.96
CA ARG A 42 -4.68 6.97 1.24
C ARG A 42 -5.65 6.81 0.07
N GLY A 43 -5.80 5.60 -0.43
CA GLY A 43 -6.65 5.32 -1.60
C GLY A 43 -6.32 3.96 -2.19
N GLU A 44 -6.16 3.92 -3.51
CA GLU A 44 -5.80 2.72 -4.26
C GLU A 44 -4.59 2.98 -5.16
N LEU A 45 -3.81 1.95 -5.43
CA LEU A 45 -2.68 1.98 -6.33
C LEU A 45 -2.95 1.07 -7.54
N ALA A 46 -3.09 1.66 -8.72
CA ALA A 46 -3.19 0.90 -9.96
C ALA A 46 -1.87 0.18 -10.26
N LEU A 47 -1.94 -1.15 -10.32
CA LEU A 47 -0.78 -2.00 -10.60
C LEU A 47 -0.65 -2.27 -12.10
N ARG A 48 -1.76 -2.70 -12.73
CA ARG A 48 -1.86 -2.91 -14.18
C ARG A 48 -3.07 -2.18 -14.74
N PHE A 49 -2.85 -1.34 -15.75
CA PHE A 49 -3.93 -0.64 -16.44
C PHE A 49 -4.59 -1.56 -17.46
N GLY A 50 -5.92 -1.48 -17.58
CA GLY A 50 -6.65 -2.18 -18.63
C GLY A 50 -6.45 -1.57 -20.03
N PRO A 51 -6.84 -2.30 -21.08
CA PRO A 51 -6.82 -1.79 -22.44
C PRO A 51 -7.70 -0.53 -22.54
N ARG A 52 -7.17 0.52 -23.16
CA ARG A 52 -7.93 1.72 -23.49
C ARG A 52 -8.87 1.40 -24.66
N LEU A 53 -10.17 1.45 -24.40
CA LEU A 53 -11.21 1.38 -25.44
C LEU A 53 -11.83 2.78 -25.54
N ALA A 54 -11.52 3.48 -26.64
CA ALA A 54 -11.95 4.87 -26.88
C ALA A 54 -11.53 5.86 -25.76
N ASP A 55 -12.35 6.89 -25.53
CA ASP A 55 -12.10 7.99 -24.58
C ASP A 55 -12.55 7.69 -23.13
N GLU A 56 -13.02 6.47 -22.84
CA GLU A 56 -13.44 6.07 -21.50
C GLU A 56 -12.28 5.43 -20.72
N ALA A 57 -11.91 6.06 -19.60
CA ALA A 57 -10.96 5.48 -18.66
C ALA A 57 -11.59 4.24 -17.99
N ARG A 58 -11.17 3.04 -18.42
CA ARG A 58 -11.56 1.80 -17.75
C ARG A 58 -10.84 1.67 -16.41
N PRO A 59 -11.46 1.01 -15.42
CA PRO A 59 -10.78 0.66 -14.17
C PRO A 59 -9.53 -0.18 -14.47
N PRO A 60 -8.50 -0.12 -13.61
CA PRO A 60 -7.33 -0.97 -13.75
C PRO A 60 -7.72 -2.45 -13.72
N GLU A 61 -6.94 -3.28 -14.43
CA GLU A 61 -7.06 -4.74 -14.40
C GLU A 61 -6.68 -5.31 -13.04
N LEU A 62 -5.69 -4.67 -12.40
CA LEU A 62 -5.19 -5.03 -11.08
C LEU A 62 -4.86 -3.77 -10.28
N SER A 63 -5.30 -3.74 -9.03
CA SER A 63 -4.99 -2.71 -8.05
C SER A 63 -4.50 -3.32 -6.73
N CYS A 64 -3.69 -2.56 -6.01
CA CYS A 64 -3.53 -2.71 -4.57
C CYS A 64 -4.50 -1.72 -3.90
N GLU A 65 -5.40 -2.22 -3.07
CA GLU A 65 -6.47 -1.41 -2.49
C GLU A 65 -6.19 -1.05 -1.03
N GLN A 66 -6.98 -0.13 -0.48
CA GLN A 66 -6.87 0.32 0.92
C GLN A 66 -5.46 0.80 1.29
N VAL A 67 -4.78 1.41 0.32
CA VAL A 67 -3.39 1.84 0.43
C VAL A 67 -3.28 2.93 1.51
N MET A 68 -2.23 2.84 2.31
CA MET A 68 -1.72 3.90 3.16
C MET A 68 -0.23 4.04 2.91
N ALA A 69 0.23 5.19 2.45
CA ALA A 69 1.64 5.41 2.17
C ALA A 69 2.10 6.77 2.69
N VAL A 70 3.33 6.85 3.18
CA VAL A 70 3.96 8.13 3.52
C VAL A 70 5.41 8.19 3.04
N ALA A 71 5.84 9.41 2.71
CA ALA A 71 7.22 9.76 2.41
C ALA A 71 7.54 11.12 3.03
N ASN A 72 8.82 11.38 3.25
CA ASN A 72 9.29 12.69 3.66
C ASN A 72 9.70 13.51 2.43
N VAL A 73 9.47 14.81 2.47
CA VAL A 73 9.93 15.78 1.47
C VAL A 73 11.43 15.60 1.23
N ASN A 74 11.80 15.42 -0.04
CA ASN A 74 13.14 15.15 -0.57
C ASN A 74 13.76 13.80 -0.17
N ASP A 75 12.99 12.86 0.40
CA ASP A 75 13.42 11.46 0.52
C ASP A 75 13.00 10.70 -0.74
N PRO A 76 13.93 10.03 -1.46
CA PRO A 76 13.58 9.26 -2.64
C PRO A 76 12.86 7.95 -2.34
N HIS A 77 12.62 7.60 -1.07
CA HIS A 77 11.94 6.37 -0.68
C HIS A 77 10.68 6.63 0.14
N LEU A 78 9.72 5.69 0.03
CA LEU A 78 8.61 5.59 0.98
C LEU A 78 9.17 5.12 2.33
N SER A 79 8.80 5.81 3.40
CA SER A 79 9.10 5.36 4.76
C SER A 79 8.11 4.30 5.25
N PHE A 80 6.86 4.37 4.78
CA PHE A 80 5.82 3.40 5.10
C PHE A 80 4.87 3.19 3.91
N PHE A 81 4.44 1.95 3.73
CA PHE A 81 3.38 1.54 2.81
C PHE A 81 2.60 0.38 3.44
N ALA A 82 1.27 0.41 3.35
CA ALA A 82 0.41 -0.72 3.62
C ALA A 82 -0.65 -0.82 2.52
N GLY A 83 -1.09 -2.04 2.19
CA GLY A 83 -2.16 -2.23 1.22
C GLY A 83 -2.72 -3.65 1.24
N TRP A 84 -3.88 -3.80 0.59
CA TRP A 84 -4.57 -5.07 0.40
C TRP A 84 -4.29 -5.63 -0.99
N LEU A 85 -4.12 -6.94 -1.06
CA LEU A 85 -4.05 -7.70 -2.30
C LEU A 85 -4.95 -8.92 -2.20
N LEU A 86 -5.67 -9.23 -3.27
CA LEU A 86 -6.41 -10.47 -3.33
C LEU A 86 -5.48 -11.70 -3.26
N SER A 87 -4.27 -11.61 -3.85
CA SER A 87 -3.29 -12.69 -3.82
C SER A 87 -1.90 -12.16 -3.53
N PHE A 88 -1.14 -12.91 -2.73
CA PHE A 88 0.29 -12.71 -2.52
C PHE A 88 1.09 -12.64 -3.82
N GLU A 89 0.66 -13.32 -4.89
CA GLU A 89 1.35 -13.27 -6.19
C GLU A 89 1.57 -11.82 -6.66
N TYR A 90 0.60 -10.95 -6.41
CA TYR A 90 0.61 -9.55 -6.82
C TYR A 90 1.57 -8.67 -6.02
N LEU A 91 2.29 -9.20 -5.03
CA LEU A 91 3.43 -8.53 -4.40
C LEU A 91 4.44 -8.10 -5.46
N ARG A 92 4.68 -8.95 -6.48
CA ARG A 92 5.61 -8.60 -7.56
C ARG A 92 5.19 -7.33 -8.29
N ASP A 93 3.91 -7.18 -8.61
CA ASP A 93 3.37 -6.01 -9.30
C ASP A 93 3.51 -4.76 -8.42
N VAL A 94 3.25 -4.87 -7.11
CA VAL A 94 3.50 -3.78 -6.15
C VAL A 94 4.97 -3.38 -6.16
N ALA A 95 5.87 -4.36 -6.08
CA ALA A 95 7.30 -4.09 -6.00
C ALA A 95 7.88 -3.48 -7.28
N GLU A 96 7.37 -3.90 -8.45
CA GLU A 96 7.71 -3.32 -9.75
C GLU A 96 7.20 -1.89 -9.89
N VAL A 97 5.95 -1.63 -9.49
CA VAL A 97 5.34 -0.29 -9.56
C VAL A 97 5.98 0.70 -8.60
N LEU A 98 6.27 0.27 -7.37
CA LEU A 98 6.96 1.12 -6.40
C LEU A 98 8.44 1.32 -6.77
N GLY A 99 9.09 0.30 -7.35
CA GLY A 99 10.43 0.40 -7.93
C GLY A 99 11.43 1.08 -6.99
N ASN A 100 12.05 2.17 -7.47
CA ASN A 100 13.06 2.94 -6.72
C ASN A 100 12.51 3.66 -5.48
N ALA A 101 11.19 3.71 -5.28
CA ALA A 101 10.59 4.22 -4.05
C ALA A 101 10.77 3.24 -2.87
N LEU A 102 11.17 2.00 -3.14
CA LEU A 102 11.46 0.98 -2.14
C LEU A 102 12.89 1.12 -1.59
N SER A 103 13.07 0.77 -0.32
CA SER A 103 14.39 0.63 0.29
C SER A 103 14.37 -0.39 1.43
N ALA A 104 15.53 -0.90 1.83
CA ALA A 104 15.64 -1.80 2.98
C ALA A 104 15.25 -1.15 4.34
N ARG A 105 15.12 0.18 4.39
CA ARG A 105 14.77 0.93 5.62
C ARG A 105 13.27 1.21 5.74
N GLY A 106 12.52 1.14 4.66
CA GLY A 106 11.08 1.38 4.69
C GLY A 106 10.33 0.21 5.33
N LYS A 107 9.07 0.47 5.70
CA LYS A 107 8.18 -0.54 6.29
C LYS A 107 6.99 -0.78 5.37
N TYR A 108 6.93 -1.97 4.79
CA TYR A 108 5.97 -2.33 3.75
C TYR A 108 5.11 -3.49 4.23
N PHE A 109 3.80 -3.30 4.33
CA PHE A 109 2.84 -4.29 4.82
C PHE A 109 1.85 -4.64 3.71
N LEU A 110 1.72 -5.92 3.38
CA LEU A 110 0.76 -6.40 2.41
C LEU A 110 -0.16 -7.41 3.08
N PHE A 111 -1.45 -7.09 3.12
CA PHE A 111 -2.50 -7.95 3.63
C PHE A 111 -3.11 -8.71 2.47
N CYS A 112 -3.03 -10.04 2.50
CA CYS A 112 -3.38 -10.90 1.38
C CYS A 112 -4.43 -11.95 1.78
N ASP A 113 -5.45 -12.17 0.94
CA ASP A 113 -6.56 -13.08 1.25
C ASP A 113 -6.14 -14.57 1.24
N ASN A 114 -5.10 -14.92 0.48
CA ASN A 114 -4.63 -16.30 0.34
C ASN A 114 -3.50 -16.71 1.28
N VAL A 115 -3.25 -15.91 2.31
CA VAL A 115 -2.34 -16.27 3.38
C VAL A 115 -3.13 -17.00 4.46
N ASP A 116 -2.62 -18.14 4.93
CA ASP A 116 -3.19 -18.85 6.07
C ASP A 116 -3.27 -17.92 7.29
N LEU A 117 -4.43 -17.89 7.95
CA LEU A 117 -4.73 -16.99 9.08
C LEU A 117 -3.73 -17.09 10.26
N SER A 118 -3.07 -18.24 10.40
CA SER A 118 -2.08 -18.48 11.46
C SER A 118 -0.65 -18.07 11.08
N ARG A 119 -0.43 -17.68 9.83
CA ARG A 119 0.90 -17.41 9.27
C ARG A 119 1.14 -15.93 9.08
N ARG A 120 2.40 -15.52 9.20
CA ARG A 120 2.89 -14.17 8.90
C ARG A 120 4.29 -14.32 8.36
N TYR A 121 4.65 -13.51 7.37
CA TYR A 121 5.93 -13.67 6.69
C TYR A 121 6.66 -12.35 6.53
N GLN A 122 7.98 -12.45 6.46
CA GLN A 122 8.85 -11.42 5.89
C GLN A 122 9.36 -11.92 4.54
N VAL A 123 9.18 -11.12 3.49
CA VAL A 123 9.54 -11.48 2.12
C VAL A 123 10.50 -10.45 1.55
N PRO A 124 11.81 -10.74 1.54
CA PRO A 124 12.79 -9.91 0.85
C PRO A 124 12.53 -9.93 -0.66
N TYR A 125 12.28 -8.75 -1.24
CA TYR A 125 12.00 -8.63 -2.67
C TYR A 125 12.35 -7.23 -3.18
N ASN A 126 13.04 -7.16 -4.33
CA ASN A 126 13.42 -5.90 -5.01
C ASN A 126 14.06 -4.82 -4.08
N GLY A 127 14.96 -5.23 -3.19
CA GLY A 127 15.68 -4.31 -2.29
C GLY A 127 14.88 -3.83 -1.07
N ALA A 128 13.68 -4.35 -0.85
CA ALA A 128 12.86 -4.14 0.35
C ALA A 128 12.54 -5.46 1.06
N VAL A 129 12.00 -5.36 2.27
CA VAL A 129 11.40 -6.49 3.00
C VAL A 129 9.93 -6.18 3.22
N PHE A 130 9.06 -7.02 2.67
CA PHE A 130 7.61 -6.91 2.83
C PHE A 130 7.16 -7.78 4.00
N TYR A 131 6.40 -7.21 4.92
CA TYR A 131 5.60 -7.95 5.89
C TYR A 131 4.32 -8.40 5.20
N VAL A 132 4.14 -9.70 5.06
CA VAL A 132 2.97 -10.31 4.40
C VAL A 132 2.11 -10.97 5.46
N LEU A 133 0.87 -10.53 5.57
CA LEU A 133 -0.07 -10.94 6.61
C LEU A 133 -1.41 -11.38 5.98
N PRO A 134 -2.15 -12.27 6.65
CA PRO A 134 -3.49 -12.63 6.25
C PRO A 134 -4.48 -11.51 6.59
N ILE A 135 -5.61 -11.51 5.90
CA ILE A 135 -6.75 -10.65 6.19
C ILE A 135 -8.04 -11.39 5.83
N VAL A 136 -9.05 -11.29 6.70
CA VAL A 136 -10.36 -11.91 6.49
C VAL A 136 -11.44 -10.96 6.98
N GLU A 137 -12.35 -10.59 6.07
CA GLU A 137 -13.52 -9.74 6.35
C GLU A 137 -13.21 -8.47 7.17
N SER A 138 -12.02 -7.90 6.97
CA SER A 138 -11.51 -6.74 7.69
C SER A 138 -10.97 -5.68 6.71
N THR A 139 -10.38 -4.62 7.26
CA THR A 139 -9.74 -3.56 6.46
C THR A 139 -8.27 -3.47 6.86
N VAL A 140 -7.40 -3.14 5.91
CA VAL A 140 -5.96 -2.88 6.15
C VAL A 140 -5.79 -1.89 7.28
N TYR A 141 -6.64 -0.87 7.37
CA TYR A 141 -6.60 0.08 8.47
C TYR A 141 -6.79 -0.62 9.82
N ASN A 142 -7.83 -1.45 9.99
CA ASN A 142 -8.08 -2.17 11.24
C ASN A 142 -6.97 -3.18 11.56
N GLU A 143 -6.50 -3.94 10.57
CA GLU A 143 -5.41 -4.90 10.75
C GLU A 143 -4.11 -4.22 11.18
N MET A 144 -3.79 -3.07 10.58
CA MET A 144 -2.65 -2.26 11.01
C MET A 144 -2.82 -1.73 12.44
N LEU A 145 -4.03 -1.32 12.85
CA LEU A 145 -4.25 -0.90 14.23
C LEU A 145 -3.99 -2.03 15.21
N GLU A 146 -4.49 -3.23 14.93
CA GLU A 146 -4.30 -4.39 15.78
C GLU A 146 -2.81 -4.79 15.84
N LEU A 147 -2.15 -4.88 14.68
CA LEU A 147 -0.74 -5.21 14.56
C LEU A 147 0.17 -4.25 15.32
N LEU A 148 -0.19 -2.96 15.32
CA LEU A 148 0.58 -1.89 15.96
C LEU A 148 0.10 -1.56 17.39
N HIS A 149 -0.87 -2.31 17.91
CA HIS A 149 -1.48 -2.07 19.22
C HIS A 149 -2.01 -0.63 19.40
N LEU A 150 -2.62 -0.07 18.34
CA LEU A 150 -3.20 1.26 18.34
C LEU A 150 -4.69 1.22 18.68
N GLU A 151 -5.07 1.97 19.71
CA GLU A 151 -6.44 2.01 20.19
C GLU A 151 -7.34 2.93 19.35
N LYS A 152 -8.48 2.41 18.87
CA LYS A 152 -9.44 3.18 18.07
C LYS A 152 -9.94 4.44 18.79
N SER A 153 -10.03 4.41 20.11
CA SER A 153 -10.50 5.52 20.94
C SER A 153 -9.58 6.75 20.85
N GLU A 154 -8.28 6.54 20.70
CA GLU A 154 -7.27 7.60 20.56
C GLU A 154 -7.34 8.24 19.16
N LEU A 155 -7.63 7.43 18.15
CA LEU A 155 -7.71 7.87 16.75
C LEU A 155 -9.00 8.61 16.42
N LYS A 156 -10.07 8.47 17.23
CA LYS A 156 -11.35 9.17 17.02
C LYS A 156 -11.22 10.69 17.03
N ARG A 157 -10.21 11.23 17.72
CA ARG A 157 -9.95 12.68 17.82
C ARG A 157 -9.07 13.23 16.69
N LYS A 158 -8.56 12.37 15.81
CA LYS A 158 -7.66 12.73 14.71
C LYS A 158 -8.43 12.82 13.39
N ASP A 159 -8.02 13.74 12.54
CA ASP A 159 -8.44 13.82 11.15
C ASP A 159 -7.79 12.72 10.30
N THR A 160 -8.10 12.65 9.01
CA THR A 160 -7.58 11.59 8.13
C THR A 160 -6.05 11.62 8.04
N ALA A 161 -5.45 12.81 8.00
CA ALA A 161 -4.00 13.02 8.03
C ALA A 161 -3.37 12.52 9.34
N GLY A 162 -3.91 12.95 10.49
CA GLY A 162 -3.40 12.56 11.79
C GLY A 162 -3.56 11.07 12.09
N LYS A 163 -4.60 10.42 11.55
CA LYS A 163 -4.74 8.95 11.62
C LYS A 163 -3.65 8.26 10.82
N LEU A 164 -3.33 8.75 9.62
CA LEU A 164 -2.22 8.23 8.82
C LEU A 164 -0.89 8.42 9.54
N ASP A 165 -0.66 9.57 10.18
CA ASP A 165 0.53 9.82 10.98
C ASP A 165 0.68 8.81 12.12
N ALA A 166 -0.38 8.59 12.89
CA ALA A 166 -0.33 7.65 14.02
C ALA A 166 0.02 6.23 13.58
N VAL A 167 -0.58 5.76 12.46
CA VAL A 167 -0.26 4.44 11.90
C VAL A 167 1.18 4.40 11.38
N ALA A 168 1.61 5.40 10.60
CA ALA A 168 2.95 5.43 10.04
C ALA A 168 4.05 5.54 11.10
N ASP A 169 3.85 6.36 12.14
CA ASP A 169 4.80 6.53 13.23
C ASP A 169 5.02 5.22 14.00
N ALA A 170 3.95 4.50 14.33
CA ALA A 170 4.06 3.20 14.98
C ALA A 170 4.63 2.14 14.03
N ALA A 171 4.23 2.14 12.75
CA ALA A 171 4.71 1.18 11.75
C ALA A 171 6.22 1.31 11.48
N ILE A 172 6.76 2.53 11.41
CA ILE A 172 8.20 2.77 11.17
C ILE A 172 9.07 2.16 12.28
N LEU A 173 8.54 2.09 13.51
CA LEU A 173 9.20 1.50 14.66
C LEU A 173 8.98 -0.02 14.78
N PHE A 174 8.09 -0.60 13.99
CA PHE A 174 7.75 -2.01 14.06
C PHE A 174 8.95 -2.90 13.67
N ASP A 175 9.38 -3.79 14.56
CA ASP A 175 10.55 -4.64 14.37
C ASP A 175 10.32 -6.12 14.71
N LEU A 176 9.07 -6.52 14.97
CA LEU A 176 8.76 -7.91 15.28
C LEU A 176 9.16 -8.83 14.12
N PRO A 177 9.96 -9.88 14.39
CA PRO A 177 10.37 -10.82 13.35
C PRO A 177 9.23 -11.78 13.01
N PHE A 178 9.10 -12.11 11.72
CA PHE A 178 8.24 -13.19 11.23
C PHE A 178 9.08 -14.22 10.47
N ASP A 179 8.48 -15.35 10.12
CA ASP A 179 9.14 -16.36 9.29
C ASP A 179 9.55 -15.71 7.95
N THR A 180 10.84 -15.79 7.63
CA THR A 180 11.36 -15.25 6.38
C THR A 180 11.26 -16.30 5.28
N ILE A 181 10.61 -15.95 4.18
CA ILE A 181 10.50 -16.80 2.99
C ILE A 181 10.85 -15.99 1.74
N SER A 182 11.33 -16.67 0.71
CA SER A 182 11.46 -16.10 -0.63
C SER A 182 10.09 -15.93 -1.30
N TYR A 183 10.03 -15.09 -2.33
CA TYR A 183 8.82 -14.94 -3.13
C TYR A 183 8.38 -16.27 -3.78
N ALA A 184 9.33 -17.08 -4.25
CA ALA A 184 9.02 -18.39 -4.85
C ALA A 184 8.39 -19.36 -3.83
N GLU A 185 8.97 -19.45 -2.63
CA GLU A 185 8.39 -20.26 -1.54
C GLU A 185 6.99 -19.76 -1.13
N GLY A 186 6.77 -18.45 -1.14
CA GLY A 186 5.44 -17.87 -0.87
C GLY A 186 4.39 -18.26 -1.92
N LEU A 187 4.77 -18.30 -3.20
CA LEU A 187 3.86 -18.75 -4.27
C LEU A 187 3.47 -20.22 -4.09
N GLU A 188 4.42 -21.08 -3.71
CA GLU A 188 4.17 -22.49 -3.43
C GLU A 188 3.26 -22.68 -2.20
N ALA A 189 3.46 -21.87 -1.15
CA ALA A 189 2.74 -21.98 0.10
C ALA A 189 1.30 -21.44 0.06
N MET A 190 1.04 -20.35 -0.67
CA MET A 190 -0.22 -19.60 -0.60
C MET A 190 -1.20 -19.93 -1.74
N GLY A 191 -0.71 -20.58 -2.80
CA GLY A 191 -1.52 -21.02 -3.94
C GLY A 191 -2.22 -19.87 -4.71
N PRO A 192 -2.83 -20.18 -5.86
CA PRO A 192 -3.54 -19.18 -6.65
C PRO A 192 -4.89 -18.80 -6.02
N VAL A 193 -5.34 -17.57 -6.26
CA VAL A 193 -6.70 -17.13 -5.92
C VAL A 193 -7.58 -17.16 -7.16
N ARG A 194 -8.86 -17.45 -6.97
CA ARG A 194 -9.86 -17.41 -8.05
C ARG A 194 -9.90 -15.99 -8.65
N ASN A 195 -9.81 -15.88 -9.97
CA ASN A 195 -9.78 -14.58 -10.64
C ASN A 195 -11.13 -13.84 -10.43
N PRO A 196 -11.14 -12.69 -9.73
CA PRO A 196 -12.37 -11.96 -9.45
C PRO A 196 -13.00 -11.35 -10.72
N ASN A 197 -12.21 -11.18 -11.78
CA ASN A 197 -12.66 -10.66 -13.06
C ASN A 197 -13.18 -11.75 -14.01
N GLU A 198 -13.14 -13.04 -13.64
CA GLU A 198 -13.53 -14.17 -14.51
C GLU A 198 -14.96 -14.02 -15.08
N ASN A 199 -15.85 -13.32 -14.36
CA ASN A 199 -17.24 -13.12 -14.76
C ASN A 199 -17.62 -11.67 -15.07
N ARG A 200 -16.64 -10.76 -15.22
CA ARG A 200 -16.95 -9.36 -15.54
C ARG A 200 -17.38 -9.26 -17.01
N PRO A 201 -18.53 -8.64 -17.34
CA PRO A 201 -18.89 -8.39 -18.73
C PRO A 201 -17.85 -7.46 -19.37
N VAL A 202 -17.35 -7.87 -20.54
CA VAL A 202 -16.34 -7.16 -21.36
C VAL A 202 -16.89 -5.91 -22.04
#